data_AF-A0A6N3GFN9-F1
#
_entry.id   AF-A0A6N3GFN9-F1
#
_cell.length_a   1.000
_cell.length_b   1.000
_cell.length_c   1.000
_cell.angle_alpha   90.00
_cell.angle_beta   90.00
_cell.angle_gamma   90.00
#
_symmetry.space_group_name_H-M   'P 1'
#
loop_
_entity.id
_entity.type
_entity.pdbx_description
1 polymer ?
#
loop_
_entity_poly.entity_id
_entity_poly.type
_entity_poly.pdbx_seq_one_letter_code
_entity_poly.pdbx_strand_id
1 'polypeptide(L)'
;MVKGLTRAFSCRIFAGRKQTLNTATMDFKRIAHNAIRRWNEKRTARKTMGTTHVATPQAETLPKAANLESALGGFLAERYEFRFNVLTEATEFRCLSDKGNGTFRPATERDLNAICLEAHRHGIDCWDRDVARMVHSADVREYHPFRQYFQRLPAWDGRDRLHDLAARVSDSPLWIQAFHRWMLGLAAQWAGLSDGLHAHSTAPLLVSDEQGLGKSTFCRALLPPQLQAYYTDSVDLARPDKVERQLTEMGLLNLDEFDRIPEKKHPLLKNLMQLSALNLRKAYRRHSQALPRIASFIGTSNSRELLSDPSGSRRFICVLVEHPIDCTGIDHAQIYAQLKAELERGERYWFSHGEENALRLHNAAFYRICPAGEVLRRYYRAAQPGEKVRPLSLPEIFARLRRLEPGAMAGITLPKLAQALVAAGVQKVHTHYGNPYRVAEI
;
A
#
# COMPACT_ATOMS: atom_id res chain seq x y z
N MET A 1 61.39 -12.52 -2.62
CA MET A 1 61.22 -13.56 -1.57
C MET A 1 59.77 -14.03 -1.58
N VAL A 2 59.54 -15.32 -1.97
CA VAL A 2 58.61 -16.32 -1.36
C VAL A 2 57.12 -15.92 -1.27
N LYS A 3 56.07 -16.60 -1.78
CA LYS A 3 55.72 -17.93 -2.36
C LYS A 3 54.27 -17.72 -2.92
N GLY A 4 53.67 -18.47 -3.85
CA GLY A 4 54.00 -19.73 -4.51
C GLY A 4 52.88 -20.19 -5.47
N LEU A 5 53.33 -20.93 -6.49
CA LEU A 5 52.77 -22.19 -7.01
C LEU A 5 51.31 -22.28 -7.51
N THR A 6 51.20 -22.07 -8.82
CA THR A 6 50.56 -22.93 -9.85
C THR A 6 50.15 -24.35 -9.42
N ARG A 7 48.90 -24.73 -9.75
CA ARG A 7 48.54 -26.09 -10.22
C ARG A 7 47.27 -26.05 -11.06
N ALA A 8 47.43 -26.39 -12.34
CA ALA A 8 46.38 -26.68 -13.30
C ALA A 8 45.81 -28.08 -13.07
N PHE A 9 44.52 -28.29 -13.32
CA PHE A 9 43.96 -29.60 -13.63
C PHE A 9 42.78 -29.51 -14.62
N SER A 10 43.11 -29.85 -15.87
CA SER A 10 42.39 -30.63 -16.88
C SER A 10 40.85 -30.74 -16.83
N CYS A 11 40.23 -30.19 -17.88
CA CYS A 11 38.88 -30.48 -18.34
C CYS A 11 38.87 -31.84 -19.07
N ARG A 12 38.03 -32.79 -18.65
CA ARG A 12 37.61 -33.92 -19.49
C ARG A 12 36.09 -34.00 -19.54
N ILE A 13 35.59 -33.82 -20.75
CA ILE A 13 34.22 -34.09 -21.20
C ILE A 13 34.01 -35.61 -21.20
N PHE A 14 32.93 -36.08 -20.57
CA PHE A 14 32.30 -37.35 -20.90
C PHE A 14 30.79 -37.15 -21.01
N ALA A 15 30.29 -37.45 -22.20
CA ALA A 15 28.88 -37.45 -22.54
C ALA A 15 28.18 -38.71 -22.01
N GLY A 16 26.89 -38.56 -21.70
CA GLY A 16 25.90 -39.64 -21.87
C GLY A 16 25.56 -40.48 -20.65
N ARG A 17 24.54 -40.03 -19.90
CA ARG A 17 23.46 -40.90 -19.41
C ARG A 17 22.23 -40.05 -19.11
N LYS A 18 21.20 -40.15 -19.98
CA LYS A 18 19.85 -39.67 -19.70
C LYS A 18 19.32 -40.46 -18.50
N GLN A 19 19.31 -39.86 -17.31
CA GLN A 19 18.43 -40.27 -16.23
C GLN A 19 17.15 -39.45 -16.35
N THR A 20 16.06 -40.09 -16.76
CA THR A 20 14.72 -39.56 -16.60
C THR A 20 14.41 -39.46 -15.11
N LEU A 21 14.60 -38.29 -14.53
CA LEU A 21 14.03 -37.92 -13.24
C LEU A 21 12.51 -37.87 -13.41
N ASN A 22 11.84 -38.98 -13.08
CA ASN A 22 10.41 -38.99 -12.80
C ASN A 22 10.17 -38.12 -11.57
N THR A 23 9.89 -36.84 -11.77
CA THR A 23 9.28 -35.98 -10.75
C THR A 23 7.83 -36.40 -10.57
N ALA A 24 7.61 -37.44 -9.76
CA ALA A 24 6.31 -37.69 -9.20
C ALA A 24 5.91 -36.46 -8.36
N THR A 25 4.93 -35.71 -8.83
CA THR A 25 4.30 -34.63 -8.10
C THR A 25 3.76 -35.20 -6.79
N MET A 26 4.33 -34.76 -5.66
CA MET A 26 3.82 -35.12 -4.35
C MET A 26 2.42 -34.54 -4.19
N ASP A 27 1.41 -35.41 -4.29
CA ASP A 27 0.01 -35.04 -4.09
C ASP A 27 -0.26 -34.88 -2.58
N PHE A 28 -0.03 -33.65 -2.10
CA PHE A 28 -0.28 -33.25 -0.72
C PHE A 28 -1.73 -33.49 -0.28
N LYS A 29 -2.70 -33.49 -1.21
CA LYS A 29 -4.10 -33.83 -0.87
C LYS A 29 -4.24 -35.31 -0.52
N ARG A 30 -3.56 -36.21 -1.23
CA ARG A 30 -3.60 -37.66 -0.96
C ARG A 30 -2.88 -38.03 0.34
N ILE A 31 -1.79 -37.33 0.66
CA ILE A 31 -1.05 -37.52 1.92
C ILE A 31 -1.89 -37.03 3.10
N ALA A 32 -2.53 -35.86 2.99
CA ALA A 32 -3.43 -35.33 4.01
C ALA A 32 -4.67 -36.21 4.21
N HIS A 33 -5.27 -36.71 3.13
CA HIS A 33 -6.44 -37.59 3.19
C HIS A 33 -6.13 -38.92 3.89
N ASN A 34 -4.96 -39.51 3.61
CA ASN A 34 -4.52 -40.75 4.27
C ASN A 34 -4.14 -40.54 5.75
N ALA A 35 -3.63 -39.36 6.11
CA ALA A 35 -3.36 -39.01 7.51
C ALA A 35 -4.66 -38.84 8.31
N ILE A 36 -5.67 -38.17 7.73
CA ILE A 36 -7.00 -38.01 8.33
C ILE A 36 -7.72 -39.35 8.46
N ARG A 37 -7.61 -40.22 7.45
CA ARG A 37 -8.20 -41.57 7.50
C ARG A 37 -7.58 -42.41 8.62
N ARG A 38 -6.25 -42.41 8.75
CA ARG A 38 -5.53 -43.11 9.84
C ARG A 38 -5.83 -42.54 11.23
N TRP A 39 -6.07 -41.23 11.33
CA TRP A 39 -6.47 -40.60 12.58
C TRP A 39 -7.89 -41.00 12.99
N ASN A 40 -8.81 -41.06 12.03
CA ASN A 40 -10.18 -41.54 12.25
C ASN A 40 -10.24 -43.05 12.58
N GLU A 41 -9.44 -43.89 11.90
CA GLU A 41 -9.31 -45.32 12.18
C GLU A 41 -8.74 -45.59 13.58
N LYS A 42 -7.76 -44.79 14.05
CA LYS A 42 -7.25 -44.86 15.43
C LYS A 42 -8.27 -44.40 16.47
N ARG A 43 -9.16 -43.48 16.09
CA ARG A 43 -10.22 -42.96 16.96
C ARG A 43 -11.39 -43.94 17.08
N THR A 44 -11.71 -44.69 16.02
CA THR A 44 -12.70 -45.78 16.06
C THR A 44 -12.15 -47.04 16.74
N ALA A 45 -10.88 -47.40 16.53
CA ALA A 45 -10.25 -48.53 17.22
C ALA A 45 -10.17 -48.34 18.75
N ARG A 46 -9.99 -47.09 19.23
CA ARG A 46 -10.07 -46.75 20.66
C ARG A 46 -11.49 -46.81 21.23
N LYS A 47 -12.53 -46.77 20.39
CA LYS A 47 -13.94 -46.92 20.80
C LYS A 47 -14.38 -48.39 20.95
N THR A 48 -13.65 -49.34 20.36
CA THR A 48 -14.00 -50.77 20.35
C THR A 48 -13.35 -51.62 21.46
N MET A 49 -12.50 -51.04 22.32
CA MET A 49 -11.97 -51.72 23.50
C MET A 49 -12.50 -51.05 24.77
N GLY A 50 -13.63 -51.54 25.25
CA GLY A 50 -14.27 -51.08 26.48
C GLY A 50 -15.61 -51.79 26.67
N THR A 51 -15.57 -53.10 26.88
CA THR A 51 -16.78 -53.91 27.10
C THR A 51 -17.10 -54.01 28.59
N THR A 52 -18.31 -53.56 28.92
CA THR A 52 -19.22 -54.00 30.01
C THR A 52 -18.77 -53.91 31.47
N HIS A 53 -19.26 -52.87 32.14
CA HIS A 53 -19.99 -53.04 33.40
C HIS A 53 -21.34 -52.32 33.28
N VAL A 54 -22.42 -53.03 33.63
CA VAL A 54 -23.80 -52.54 33.59
C VAL A 54 -24.00 -51.51 34.71
N ALA A 55 -24.32 -50.27 34.34
CA ALA A 55 -24.89 -49.27 35.22
C ALA A 55 -25.91 -48.43 34.44
N THR A 56 -27.04 -48.14 35.08
CA THR A 56 -28.21 -47.35 34.66
C THR A 56 -27.84 -46.03 33.96
N PRO A 57 -28.71 -45.46 33.09
CA PRO A 57 -28.35 -44.33 32.23
C PRO A 57 -28.22 -43.05 33.08
N GLN A 58 -26.99 -42.71 33.46
CA GLN A 58 -26.65 -41.37 33.93
C GLN A 58 -26.37 -40.52 32.69
N ALA A 59 -27.11 -39.42 32.54
CA ALA A 59 -26.81 -38.39 31.55
C ALA A 59 -25.33 -38.01 31.67
N GLU A 60 -24.56 -38.17 30.60
CA GLU A 60 -23.15 -37.78 30.56
C GLU A 60 -23.06 -36.26 30.77
N THR A 61 -22.89 -35.84 32.02
CA THR A 61 -22.57 -34.46 32.36
C THR A 61 -21.20 -34.14 31.79
N LEU A 62 -21.17 -33.28 30.76
CA LEU A 62 -19.96 -32.65 30.25
C LEU A 62 -19.07 -32.16 31.41
N PRO A 63 -17.73 -32.18 31.28
CA PRO A 63 -16.83 -31.64 32.30
C PRO A 63 -17.25 -30.22 32.70
N LYS A 64 -17.16 -29.85 33.98
CA LYS A 64 -17.59 -28.52 34.47
C LYS A 64 -17.06 -27.34 33.63
N ALA A 65 -15.82 -27.43 33.15
CA ALA A 65 -15.21 -26.43 32.27
C ALA A 65 -15.90 -26.36 30.89
N ALA A 66 -16.22 -27.49 30.27
CA ALA A 66 -16.94 -27.54 29.00
C ALA A 66 -18.39 -27.03 29.13
N ASN A 67 -19.03 -27.24 30.29
CA ASN A 67 -20.33 -26.64 30.59
C ASN A 67 -20.25 -25.12 30.71
N LEU A 68 -19.20 -24.59 31.36
CA LEU A 68 -19.00 -23.15 31.46
C LEU A 68 -18.72 -22.53 30.10
N GLU A 69 -17.81 -23.10 29.30
CA GLU A 69 -17.51 -22.62 27.93
C GLU A 69 -18.74 -22.64 27.03
N SER A 70 -19.57 -23.69 27.12
CA SER A 70 -20.82 -23.79 26.37
C SER A 70 -21.85 -22.74 26.82
N ALA A 71 -22.03 -22.58 28.14
CA ALA A 71 -22.97 -21.61 28.70
C ALA A 71 -22.56 -20.17 28.39
N LEU A 72 -21.29 -19.83 28.62
CA LEU A 72 -20.74 -18.50 28.32
C LEU A 72 -20.74 -18.25 26.81
N GLY A 73 -20.35 -19.23 26.00
CA GLY A 73 -20.39 -19.13 24.53
C GLY A 73 -21.80 -18.90 23.98
N GLY A 74 -22.79 -19.62 24.51
CA GLY A 74 -24.20 -19.42 24.16
C GLY A 74 -24.68 -18.01 24.51
N PHE A 75 -24.40 -17.55 25.73
CA PHE A 75 -24.72 -16.19 26.17
C PHE A 75 -24.07 -15.11 25.29
N LEU A 76 -22.78 -15.28 24.97
CA LEU A 76 -22.05 -14.35 24.12
C LEU A 76 -22.62 -14.31 22.71
N ALA A 77 -22.92 -15.47 22.11
CA ALA A 77 -23.44 -15.56 20.75
C ALA A 77 -24.87 -15.02 20.60
N GLU A 78 -25.68 -15.09 21.67
CA GLU A 78 -27.04 -14.53 21.69
C GLU A 78 -27.04 -13.00 21.72
N ARG A 79 -26.02 -12.38 22.34
CA ARG A 79 -26.02 -10.93 22.65
C ARG A 79 -25.02 -10.12 21.86
N TYR A 80 -23.93 -10.74 21.41
CA TYR A 80 -22.83 -10.04 20.76
C TYR A 80 -22.41 -10.75 19.48
N GLU A 81 -21.93 -9.96 18.53
CA GLU A 81 -21.18 -10.47 17.39
C GLU A 81 -19.73 -10.02 17.51
N PHE A 82 -18.82 -10.98 17.56
CA PHE A 82 -17.37 -10.76 17.61
C PHE A 82 -16.74 -11.02 16.26
N ARG A 83 -15.71 -10.24 15.93
CA ARG A 83 -14.86 -10.45 14.76
C ARG A 83 -13.43 -9.97 15.04
N PHE A 84 -12.44 -10.66 14.50
CA PHE A 84 -11.04 -10.29 14.68
C PHE A 84 -10.54 -9.52 13.46
N ASN A 85 -10.12 -8.27 13.66
CA ASN A 85 -9.62 -7.43 12.59
C ASN A 85 -8.15 -7.74 12.31
N VAL A 86 -7.86 -8.34 11.15
CA VAL A 86 -6.48 -8.76 10.80
C VAL A 86 -5.53 -7.59 10.57
N LEU A 87 -6.04 -6.38 10.32
CA LEU A 87 -5.21 -5.19 10.11
C LEU A 87 -4.75 -4.61 11.45
N THR A 88 -5.70 -4.29 12.32
CA THR A 88 -5.45 -3.69 13.64
C THR A 88 -5.00 -4.71 14.69
N GLU A 89 -5.17 -6.02 14.42
CA GLU A 89 -4.97 -7.12 15.36
C GLU A 89 -5.82 -6.99 16.64
N ALA A 90 -7.02 -6.42 16.52
CA ALA A 90 -7.94 -6.26 17.63
C ALA A 90 -9.23 -7.05 17.38
N THR A 91 -9.76 -7.68 18.44
CA THR A 91 -11.14 -8.16 18.43
C THR A 91 -12.08 -6.96 18.51
N GLU A 92 -13.04 -6.92 17.62
CA GLU A 92 -14.13 -5.95 17.61
C GLU A 92 -15.44 -6.66 17.93
N PHE A 93 -16.37 -5.93 18.51
CA PHE A 93 -17.69 -6.44 18.81
C PHE A 93 -18.79 -5.40 18.61
N ARG A 94 -20.02 -5.89 18.53
CA ARG A 94 -21.24 -5.09 18.58
C ARG A 94 -22.31 -5.84 19.37
N CYS A 95 -23.23 -5.10 19.98
CA CYS A 95 -24.38 -5.68 20.67
C CYS A 95 -25.51 -5.91 19.66
N LEU A 96 -26.13 -7.09 19.73
CA LEU A 96 -27.25 -7.47 18.85
C LEU A 96 -28.57 -6.83 19.28
N SER A 97 -28.67 -6.39 20.54
CA SER A 97 -29.81 -5.66 21.08
C SER A 97 -29.85 -4.18 20.68
N ASP A 98 -28.76 -3.63 20.15
CA ASP A 98 -28.70 -2.23 19.72
C ASP A 98 -29.57 -2.03 18.47
N LYS A 99 -30.40 -0.98 18.46
CA LYS A 99 -31.24 -0.63 17.31
C LYS A 99 -30.38 -0.52 16.04
N GLY A 100 -30.69 -1.33 15.02
CA GLY A 100 -29.94 -1.36 13.77
C GLY A 100 -28.65 -2.20 13.81
N ASN A 101 -28.51 -3.11 14.78
CA ASN A 101 -27.34 -3.98 14.98
C ASN A 101 -26.02 -3.24 15.26
N GLY A 102 -26.07 -2.01 15.79
CA GLY A 102 -24.91 -1.24 16.26
C GLY A 102 -23.75 -1.05 15.25
N THR A 103 -22.68 -0.38 15.69
CA THR A 103 -21.41 -0.31 14.95
C THR A 103 -20.35 -1.11 15.69
N PHE A 104 -19.58 -1.90 14.96
CA PHE A 104 -18.44 -2.60 15.55
C PHE A 104 -17.43 -1.63 16.16
N ARG A 105 -16.97 -1.94 17.37
CA ARG A 105 -15.94 -1.19 18.09
C ARG A 105 -14.92 -2.15 18.71
N PRO A 106 -13.67 -1.70 18.94
CA PRO A 106 -12.67 -2.54 19.61
C PRO A 106 -13.16 -3.01 20.99
N ALA A 107 -12.94 -4.29 21.29
CA ALA A 107 -13.18 -4.85 22.61
C ALA A 107 -12.07 -4.38 23.57
N THR A 108 -12.40 -3.49 24.49
CA THR A 108 -11.48 -3.03 25.53
C THR A 108 -11.58 -3.89 26.78
N GLU A 109 -10.59 -3.84 27.67
CA GLU A 109 -10.66 -4.52 28.97
C GLU A 109 -11.90 -4.09 29.77
N ARG A 110 -12.28 -2.80 29.69
CA ARG A 110 -13.51 -2.29 30.30
C ARG A 110 -14.75 -2.98 29.76
N ASP A 111 -14.79 -3.28 28.47
CA ASP A 111 -15.91 -3.99 27.84
C ASP A 111 -15.97 -5.45 28.28
N LEU A 112 -14.82 -6.14 28.34
CA LEU A 112 -14.75 -7.52 28.79
C LEU A 112 -15.25 -7.65 30.25
N ASN A 113 -14.86 -6.72 31.11
CA ASN A 113 -15.34 -6.67 32.50
C ASN A 113 -16.86 -6.41 32.57
N ALA A 114 -17.39 -5.54 31.70
CA ALA A 114 -18.82 -5.29 31.63
C ALA A 114 -19.61 -6.54 31.17
N ILE A 115 -19.08 -7.26 30.16
CA ILE A 115 -19.63 -8.52 29.67
C ILE A 115 -19.61 -9.59 30.78
N CYS A 116 -18.52 -9.69 31.54
CA CYS A 116 -18.40 -10.61 32.67
C CYS A 116 -19.48 -10.34 33.73
N LEU A 117 -19.66 -9.07 34.11
CA LEU A 117 -20.72 -8.66 35.05
C LEU A 117 -22.13 -8.96 34.51
N GLU A 118 -22.34 -8.85 33.20
CA GLU A 118 -23.62 -9.21 32.58
C GLU A 118 -23.85 -10.73 32.62
N ALA A 119 -22.84 -11.54 32.32
CA ALA A 119 -22.90 -12.99 32.42
C ALA A 119 -23.25 -13.46 33.85
N HIS A 120 -22.66 -12.83 34.88
CA HIS A 120 -23.02 -13.08 36.30
C HIS A 120 -24.50 -12.81 36.57
N ARG A 121 -25.06 -11.71 36.05
CA ARG A 121 -26.50 -11.39 36.22
C ARG A 121 -27.40 -12.41 35.54
N HIS A 122 -26.89 -13.13 34.55
CA HIS A 122 -27.57 -14.23 33.87
C HIS A 122 -27.27 -15.61 34.47
N GLY A 123 -26.62 -15.66 35.64
CA GLY A 123 -26.37 -16.90 36.38
C GLY A 123 -25.19 -17.71 35.85
N ILE A 124 -24.33 -17.13 35.02
CA ILE A 124 -23.13 -17.77 34.49
C ILE A 124 -21.94 -17.36 35.35
N ASP A 125 -21.44 -18.28 36.17
CA ASP A 125 -20.28 -18.04 37.04
C ASP A 125 -18.96 -18.14 36.25
N CYS A 126 -18.57 -17.04 35.58
CA CYS A 126 -17.33 -16.94 34.81
C CYS A 126 -16.37 -15.90 35.41
N TRP A 127 -15.08 -16.03 35.11
CA TRP A 127 -14.08 -15.02 35.45
C TRP A 127 -13.83 -14.09 34.27
N ASP A 128 -13.31 -12.88 34.51
CA ASP A 128 -12.92 -11.94 33.44
C ASP A 128 -11.96 -12.60 32.44
N ARG A 129 -11.09 -13.49 32.93
CA ARG A 129 -10.15 -14.27 32.12
C ARG A 129 -10.84 -15.27 31.20
N ASP A 130 -12.00 -15.80 31.56
CA ASP A 130 -12.75 -16.73 30.73
C ASP A 130 -13.39 -15.99 29.55
N VAL A 131 -13.99 -14.83 29.81
CA VAL A 131 -14.49 -13.93 28.76
C VAL A 131 -13.34 -13.51 27.83
N ALA A 132 -12.22 -13.05 28.39
CA ALA A 132 -11.06 -12.62 27.60
C ALA A 132 -10.48 -13.77 26.75
N ARG A 133 -10.44 -15.00 27.27
CA ARG A 133 -10.00 -16.17 26.50
C ARG A 133 -10.91 -16.44 25.32
N MET A 134 -12.23 -16.38 25.49
CA MET A 134 -13.17 -16.60 24.38
C MET A 134 -13.11 -15.48 23.34
N VAL A 135 -12.97 -14.23 23.77
CA VAL A 135 -12.96 -13.06 22.87
C VAL A 135 -11.63 -12.89 22.13
N HIS A 136 -10.53 -13.38 22.70
CA HIS A 136 -9.19 -13.30 22.08
C HIS A 136 -8.68 -14.65 21.54
N SER A 137 -9.49 -15.70 21.54
CA SER A 137 -9.13 -16.98 20.93
C SER A 137 -9.28 -16.96 19.41
N ALA A 138 -8.75 -18.02 18.78
CA ALA A 138 -8.94 -18.29 17.36
C ALA A 138 -10.39 -18.69 17.00
N ASP A 139 -11.29 -18.82 17.97
CA ASP A 139 -12.71 -19.12 17.70
C ASP A 139 -13.45 -17.88 17.15
N VAL A 140 -12.95 -16.68 17.47
CA VAL A 140 -13.44 -15.45 16.86
C VAL A 140 -12.97 -15.37 15.41
N ARG A 141 -13.94 -15.27 14.50
CA ARG A 141 -13.67 -15.26 13.06
C ARG A 141 -12.85 -14.03 12.66
N GLU A 142 -11.75 -14.29 11.97
CA GLU A 142 -10.96 -13.24 11.33
C GLU A 142 -11.74 -12.59 10.18
N TYR A 143 -11.55 -11.27 10.01
CA TYR A 143 -12.04 -10.55 8.85
C TYR A 143 -11.01 -9.51 8.41
N HIS A 144 -10.98 -9.26 7.10
CA HIS A 144 -10.23 -8.17 6.51
C HIS A 144 -11.19 -7.07 6.04
N PRO A 145 -11.14 -5.85 6.61
CA PRO A 145 -12.10 -4.77 6.35
C PRO A 145 -12.32 -4.48 4.86
N PHE A 146 -11.24 -4.27 4.10
CA PHE A 146 -11.32 -4.02 2.66
C PHE A 146 -11.89 -5.20 1.86
N ARG A 147 -11.45 -6.43 2.13
CA ARG A 147 -11.96 -7.62 1.43
C ARG A 147 -13.45 -7.82 1.70
N GLN A 148 -13.87 -7.66 2.96
CA GLN A 148 -15.28 -7.76 3.34
C GLN A 148 -16.12 -6.67 2.67
N TYR A 149 -15.60 -5.45 2.53
CA TYR A 149 -16.26 -4.38 1.78
C TYR A 149 -16.49 -4.81 0.32
N PHE A 150 -15.45 -5.26 -0.39
CA PHE A 150 -15.55 -5.73 -1.78
C PHE A 150 -16.46 -6.96 -1.99
N GLN A 151 -16.53 -7.85 -0.99
CA GLN A 151 -17.43 -9.00 -1.01
C GLN A 151 -18.91 -8.61 -0.88
N ARG A 152 -19.20 -7.47 -0.23
CA ARG A 152 -20.56 -6.96 0.00
C ARG A 152 -21.03 -5.94 -1.03
N LEU A 153 -20.18 -5.55 -1.97
CA LEU A 153 -20.55 -4.62 -3.02
C LEU A 153 -21.72 -5.17 -3.85
N PRO A 154 -22.65 -4.30 -4.29
CA PRO A 154 -23.68 -4.67 -5.25
C PRO A 154 -23.05 -4.99 -6.61
N ALA A 155 -23.85 -5.53 -7.53
CA ALA A 155 -23.48 -5.54 -8.93
C ALA A 155 -23.35 -4.10 -9.45
N TRP A 156 -22.38 -3.88 -10.33
CA TRP A 156 -22.24 -2.61 -11.04
C TRP A 156 -23.43 -2.41 -11.97
N ASP A 157 -24.02 -1.22 -11.93
CA ASP A 157 -25.18 -0.85 -12.75
C ASP A 157 -24.85 -0.39 -14.18
N GLY A 158 -23.57 -0.39 -14.56
CA GLY A 158 -23.10 -0.04 -15.90
C GLY A 158 -22.86 1.45 -16.13
N ARG A 159 -23.08 2.33 -15.13
CA ARG A 159 -22.79 3.77 -15.27
C ARG A 159 -21.38 4.09 -14.79
N ASP A 160 -20.66 4.90 -15.56
CA ASP A 160 -19.31 5.35 -15.24
C ASP A 160 -19.33 6.53 -14.25
N ARG A 161 -19.40 6.20 -12.95
CA ARG A 161 -19.38 7.22 -11.88
C ARG A 161 -17.98 7.70 -11.56
N LEU A 162 -16.96 6.94 -11.97
CA LEU A 162 -15.57 7.28 -11.70
C LEU A 162 -15.12 8.45 -12.56
N HIS A 163 -15.58 8.53 -13.81
CA HIS A 163 -15.44 9.71 -14.66
C HIS A 163 -16.00 10.96 -13.99
N ASP A 164 -17.27 10.92 -13.57
CA ASP A 164 -17.95 12.05 -12.93
C ASP A 164 -17.22 12.48 -11.64
N LEU A 165 -16.72 11.52 -10.84
CA LEU A 165 -15.95 11.82 -9.64
C LEU A 165 -14.62 12.51 -9.96
N ALA A 166 -13.91 12.08 -11.00
CA ALA A 166 -12.65 12.69 -11.43
C ALA A 166 -12.87 14.12 -11.96
N ALA A 167 -13.95 14.32 -12.71
CA ALA A 167 -14.33 15.62 -13.28
C ALA A 167 -14.61 16.68 -12.21
N ARG A 168 -15.04 16.30 -10.99
CA ARG A 168 -15.18 17.23 -9.86
C ARG A 168 -13.88 17.91 -9.43
N VAL A 169 -12.74 17.37 -9.84
CA VAL A 169 -11.41 17.92 -9.55
C VAL A 169 -10.85 18.66 -10.78
N SER A 170 -10.98 18.07 -11.97
CA SER A 170 -10.54 18.67 -13.23
C SER A 170 -11.12 17.94 -14.43
N ASP A 171 -11.47 18.67 -15.48
CA ASP A 171 -11.92 18.12 -16.76
C ASP A 171 -10.76 17.66 -17.68
N SER A 172 -9.51 17.77 -17.21
CA SER A 172 -8.34 17.34 -17.98
C SER A 172 -8.43 15.86 -18.34
N PRO A 173 -8.38 15.49 -19.64
CA PRO A 173 -8.47 14.08 -20.06
C PRO A 173 -7.34 13.23 -19.47
N LEU A 174 -6.14 13.80 -19.31
CA LEU A 174 -5.02 13.11 -18.69
C LEU A 174 -5.30 12.81 -17.21
N TRP A 175 -5.89 13.77 -16.48
CA TRP A 175 -6.25 13.58 -15.09
C TRP A 175 -7.30 12.48 -14.94
N ILE A 176 -8.41 12.56 -15.69
CA ILE A 176 -9.51 11.60 -15.61
C ILE A 176 -9.00 10.18 -15.86
N GLN A 177 -8.22 9.97 -16.93
CA GLN A 177 -7.64 8.67 -17.25
C GLN A 177 -6.65 8.17 -16.19
N ALA A 178 -5.77 9.06 -15.69
CA ALA A 178 -4.79 8.69 -14.69
C ALA A 178 -5.44 8.41 -13.32
N PHE A 179 -6.44 9.19 -12.92
CA PHE A 179 -7.21 8.99 -11.71
C PHE A 179 -7.97 7.67 -11.75
N HIS A 180 -8.59 7.34 -12.89
CA HIS A 180 -9.23 6.03 -13.11
C HIS A 180 -8.23 4.89 -12.93
N ARG A 181 -7.09 4.93 -13.64
CA ARG A 181 -6.05 3.89 -13.52
C ARG A 181 -5.52 3.75 -12.09
N TRP A 182 -5.36 4.87 -11.39
CA TRP A 182 -4.94 4.89 -9.99
C TRP A 182 -6.00 4.30 -9.06
N MET A 183 -7.29 4.65 -9.24
CA MET A 183 -8.38 4.05 -8.45
C MET A 183 -8.53 2.54 -8.71
N LEU A 184 -8.26 2.07 -9.93
CA LEU A 184 -8.15 0.64 -10.23
C LEU A 184 -7.00 -0.02 -9.46
N GLY A 185 -5.83 0.61 -9.40
CA GLY A 185 -4.69 0.11 -8.63
C GLY A 185 -4.98 0.01 -7.13
N LEU A 186 -5.63 1.03 -6.59
CA LEU A 186 -6.11 1.06 -5.21
C LEU A 186 -7.14 -0.06 -4.96
N ALA A 187 -8.14 -0.19 -5.83
CA ALA A 187 -9.16 -1.22 -5.74
C ALA A 187 -8.57 -2.64 -5.84
N ALA A 188 -7.59 -2.87 -6.72
CA ALA A 188 -6.91 -4.16 -6.84
C ALA A 188 -6.20 -4.55 -5.53
N GLN A 189 -5.53 -3.59 -4.87
CA GLN A 189 -4.91 -3.80 -3.56
C GLN A 189 -5.95 -4.12 -2.49
N TRP A 190 -7.08 -3.41 -2.47
CA TRP A 190 -8.16 -3.57 -1.49
C TRP A 190 -9.04 -4.81 -1.72
N ALA A 191 -9.17 -5.28 -2.95
CA ALA A 191 -9.87 -6.51 -3.34
C ALA A 191 -8.98 -7.76 -3.22
N GLY A 192 -7.67 -7.59 -3.34
CA GLY A 192 -6.69 -8.69 -3.25
C GLY A 192 -6.42 -9.36 -4.55
N LEU A 193 -6.65 -8.60 -5.62
CA LEU A 193 -6.44 -8.98 -7.00
C LEU A 193 -5.09 -8.45 -7.52
N SER A 194 -4.30 -7.80 -6.66
CA SER A 194 -2.93 -7.40 -6.99
C SER A 194 -2.06 -8.64 -7.22
N ASP A 195 -1.32 -8.64 -8.32
CA ASP A 195 -0.41 -9.73 -8.70
C ASP A 195 0.87 -9.79 -7.86
N GLY A 196 1.06 -8.84 -6.94
CA GLY A 196 2.26 -8.70 -6.10
C GLY A 196 3.51 -8.23 -6.84
N LEU A 197 3.45 -8.12 -8.18
CA LEU A 197 4.53 -7.67 -9.07
C LEU A 197 4.48 -6.15 -9.25
N HIS A 198 3.28 -5.59 -9.40
CA HIS A 198 3.08 -4.17 -9.66
C HIS A 198 2.70 -3.44 -8.37
N ALA A 199 3.68 -2.80 -7.73
CA ALA A 199 3.40 -1.87 -6.64
C ALA A 199 2.59 -0.68 -7.16
N HIS A 200 1.55 -0.27 -6.42
CA HIS A 200 0.81 0.95 -6.70
C HIS A 200 1.66 2.17 -6.34
N SER A 201 2.61 2.47 -7.22
CA SER A 201 3.75 3.36 -6.99
C SER A 201 3.55 4.78 -7.52
N THR A 202 2.30 5.12 -7.87
CA THR A 202 1.87 6.45 -8.28
C THR A 202 0.97 7.06 -7.20
N ALA A 203 0.95 8.40 -7.13
CA ALA A 203 0.12 9.16 -6.20
C ALA A 203 -0.49 10.41 -6.88
N PRO A 204 -1.81 10.61 -6.82
CA PRO A 204 -2.44 11.88 -7.15
C PRO A 204 -1.96 12.97 -6.20
N LEU A 205 -1.62 14.13 -6.76
CA LEU A 205 -1.29 15.33 -6.01
C LEU A 205 -2.25 16.44 -6.44
N LEU A 206 -3.16 16.80 -5.56
CA LEU A 206 -4.11 17.88 -5.76
C LEU A 206 -3.43 19.19 -5.35
N VAL A 207 -3.24 20.07 -6.32
CA VAL A 207 -2.49 21.32 -6.16
C VAL A 207 -3.45 22.49 -6.34
N SER A 208 -3.37 23.51 -5.49
CA SER A 208 -4.02 24.79 -5.76
C SER A 208 -3.20 25.93 -5.19
N ASP A 209 -3.34 27.13 -5.75
CA ASP A 209 -2.72 28.33 -5.20
C ASP A 209 -3.53 28.89 -4.03
N GLU A 210 -4.82 28.57 -3.98
CA GLU A 210 -5.75 29.02 -2.96
C GLU A 210 -6.05 27.90 -1.94
N GLN A 211 -6.16 28.29 -0.67
CA GLN A 211 -6.61 27.37 0.38
C GLN A 211 -8.14 27.23 0.35
N GLY A 212 -8.66 26.14 0.91
CA GLY A 212 -10.11 25.98 1.10
C GLY A 212 -10.89 25.35 -0.07
N LEU A 213 -10.24 24.92 -1.17
CA LEU A 213 -10.92 24.26 -2.30
C LEU A 213 -11.37 22.81 -2.05
N GLY A 214 -11.37 22.35 -0.79
CA GLY A 214 -11.86 21.00 -0.44
C GLY A 214 -10.92 19.83 -0.77
N LYS A 215 -9.64 20.07 -1.12
CA LYS A 215 -8.68 19.01 -1.51
C LYS A 215 -8.53 17.88 -0.49
N SER A 216 -8.26 18.21 0.78
CA SER A 216 -8.09 17.22 1.85
C SER A 216 -9.42 16.54 2.20
N THR A 217 -10.55 17.24 2.04
CA THR A 217 -11.90 16.68 2.17
C THR A 217 -12.17 15.65 1.08
N PHE A 218 -11.84 15.96 -0.18
CA PHE A 218 -11.95 15.02 -1.31
C PHE A 218 -11.11 13.76 -1.07
N CYS A 219 -9.84 13.91 -0.68
CA CYS A 219 -8.96 12.78 -0.38
C CYS A 219 -9.56 11.83 0.67
N ARG A 220 -10.14 12.40 1.74
CA ARG A 220 -10.83 11.62 2.77
C ARG A 220 -12.15 11.02 2.27
N ALA A 221 -12.89 11.76 1.44
CA ALA A 221 -14.18 11.36 0.90
C ALA A 221 -14.08 10.24 -0.15
N LEU A 222 -12.88 9.93 -0.68
CA LEU A 222 -12.66 8.75 -1.51
C LEU A 222 -12.94 7.45 -0.74
N LEU A 223 -12.70 7.42 0.58
CA LEU A 223 -12.99 6.23 1.38
C LEU A 223 -14.50 6.14 1.68
N PRO A 224 -15.11 4.95 1.55
CA PRO A 224 -16.47 4.76 2.00
C PRO A 224 -16.56 4.94 3.52
N PRO A 225 -17.72 5.36 4.08
CA PRO A 225 -17.89 5.61 5.51
C PRO A 225 -17.40 4.47 6.42
N GLN A 226 -17.59 3.21 6.00
CA GLN A 226 -17.20 2.02 6.76
C GLN A 226 -15.68 1.80 6.82
N LEU A 227 -14.91 2.45 5.93
CA LEU A 227 -13.45 2.34 5.86
C LEU A 227 -12.73 3.64 6.25
N GLN A 228 -13.45 4.66 6.71
CA GLN A 228 -12.88 5.96 7.10
C GLN A 228 -11.78 5.86 8.16
N ALA A 229 -11.84 4.86 9.05
CA ALA A 229 -10.79 4.59 10.04
C ALA A 229 -9.42 4.22 9.43
N TYR A 230 -9.38 3.86 8.13
CA TYR A 230 -8.17 3.47 7.41
C TYR A 230 -7.62 4.59 6.50
N TYR A 231 -8.04 5.84 6.73
CA TYR A 231 -7.43 7.03 6.16
C TYR A 231 -6.48 7.68 7.19
N THR A 232 -5.33 8.19 6.75
CA THR A 232 -4.49 9.06 7.60
C THR A 232 -3.75 10.10 6.77
N ASP A 233 -3.67 11.31 7.30
CA ASP A 233 -2.84 12.42 6.84
C ASP A 233 -1.54 12.56 7.66
N SER A 234 -1.37 11.72 8.69
CA SER A 234 -0.23 11.76 9.61
C SER A 234 0.95 10.92 9.10
N VAL A 235 1.46 11.27 7.91
CA VAL A 235 2.60 10.59 7.27
C VAL A 235 3.90 11.28 7.66
N ASP A 236 4.64 10.67 8.57
CA ASP A 236 5.89 11.22 9.09
C ASP A 236 7.12 10.51 8.50
N LEU A 237 7.69 11.12 7.46
CA LEU A 237 8.89 10.61 6.80
C LEU A 237 10.17 10.68 7.66
N ALA A 238 10.13 11.22 8.89
CA ALA A 238 11.24 11.05 9.84
C ALA A 238 11.22 9.67 10.53
N ARG A 239 10.09 8.96 10.49
CA ARG A 239 9.89 7.62 11.06
C ARG A 239 9.45 6.64 9.97
N PRO A 240 10.39 6.19 9.11
CA PRO A 240 10.06 5.31 7.98
C PRO A 240 9.41 4.00 8.41
N ASP A 241 9.80 3.45 9.56
CA ASP A 241 9.20 2.27 10.20
C ASP A 241 7.71 2.43 10.48
N LYS A 242 7.28 3.62 10.93
CA LYS A 242 5.86 3.93 11.13
C LYS A 242 5.11 3.96 9.80
N VAL A 243 5.71 4.57 8.76
CA VAL A 243 5.08 4.65 7.42
C VAL A 243 4.99 3.26 6.79
N GLU A 244 6.03 2.43 6.91
CA GLU A 244 6.01 1.04 6.49
C GLU A 244 4.88 0.25 7.16
N ARG A 245 4.68 0.42 8.46
CA ARG A 245 3.53 -0.17 9.16
C ARG A 245 2.20 0.33 8.60
N GLN A 246 2.05 1.64 8.44
CA GLN A 246 0.85 2.25 7.85
C GLN A 246 0.54 1.71 6.44
N LEU A 247 1.56 1.40 5.63
CA LEU A 247 1.37 0.79 4.30
C LEU A 247 0.65 -0.58 4.34
N THR A 248 0.74 -1.29 5.47
CA THR A 248 0.12 -2.62 5.65
C THR A 248 -1.20 -2.58 6.43
N GLU A 249 -1.52 -1.47 7.09
CA GLU A 249 -2.69 -1.34 7.98
C GLU A 249 -3.75 -0.37 7.42
N MET A 250 -3.35 0.62 6.64
CA MET A 250 -4.21 1.70 6.13
C MET A 250 -4.60 1.47 4.66
N GLY A 251 -5.68 2.13 4.21
CA GLY A 251 -6.13 2.10 2.82
C GLY A 251 -5.58 3.27 2.00
N LEU A 252 -5.47 4.45 2.62
CA LEU A 252 -5.01 5.66 1.95
C LEU A 252 -4.16 6.51 2.90
N LEU A 253 -2.95 6.82 2.45
CA LEU A 253 -2.02 7.72 3.12
C LEU A 253 -2.02 9.06 2.37
N ASN A 254 -2.51 10.12 3.01
CA ASN A 254 -2.46 11.47 2.47
C ASN A 254 -1.15 12.17 2.88
N LEU A 255 -0.36 12.56 1.90
CA LEU A 255 0.79 13.44 2.04
C LEU A 255 0.29 14.88 2.07
N ASP A 256 -0.26 15.29 3.21
CA ASP A 256 -0.78 16.64 3.39
C ASP A 256 0.37 17.66 3.38
N GLU A 257 0.10 18.82 2.78
CA GLU A 257 1.10 19.88 2.56
C GLU A 257 2.41 19.36 1.93
N PHE A 258 2.29 18.65 0.82
CA PHE A 258 3.41 17.99 0.13
C PHE A 258 4.59 18.94 -0.14
N ASP A 259 4.34 20.22 -0.42
CA ASP A 259 5.36 21.26 -0.63
C ASP A 259 6.28 21.47 0.57
N ARG A 260 5.83 21.14 1.79
CA ARG A 260 6.64 21.21 3.02
C ARG A 260 7.58 20.03 3.20
N ILE A 261 7.43 18.96 2.41
CA ILE A 261 8.35 17.82 2.47
C ILE A 261 9.72 18.28 1.96
N PRO A 262 10.79 18.14 2.77
CA PRO A 262 12.12 18.54 2.33
C PRO A 262 12.63 17.66 1.18
N GLU A 263 13.31 18.25 0.19
CA GLU A 263 13.83 17.52 -0.99
C GLU A 263 14.70 16.33 -0.63
N LYS A 264 15.46 16.43 0.47
CA LYS A 264 16.28 15.33 1.01
C LYS A 264 15.48 14.08 1.38
N LYS A 265 14.17 14.20 1.62
CA LYS A 265 13.26 13.09 1.93
C LYS A 265 12.57 12.51 0.68
N HIS A 266 12.64 13.18 -0.48
CA HIS A 266 12.02 12.69 -1.72
C HIS A 266 12.54 11.30 -2.15
N PRO A 267 13.85 10.97 -2.04
CA PRO A 267 14.33 9.62 -2.34
C PRO A 267 13.72 8.54 -1.44
N LEU A 268 13.57 8.82 -0.13
CA LEU A 268 12.93 7.91 0.81
C LEU A 268 11.46 7.68 0.46
N LEU A 269 10.72 8.76 0.19
CA LEU A 269 9.32 8.67 -0.23
C LEU A 269 9.17 7.80 -1.49
N LYS A 270 10.04 7.99 -2.50
CA LYS A 270 10.01 7.18 -3.73
C LYS A 270 10.25 5.70 -3.45
N ASN A 271 11.15 5.37 -2.53
CA ASN A 271 11.38 3.99 -2.12
C ASN A 271 10.10 3.41 -1.48
N LEU A 272 9.51 4.11 -0.50
CA LEU A 272 8.27 3.69 0.16
C LEU A 272 7.12 3.47 -0.84
N MET A 273 6.99 4.35 -1.84
CA MET A 273 6.00 4.20 -2.92
C MET A 273 6.22 2.95 -3.78
N GLN A 274 7.46 2.44 -3.89
CA GLN A 274 7.81 1.27 -4.71
C GLN A 274 7.65 -0.07 -3.97
N LEU A 275 7.49 -0.07 -2.65
CA LEU A 275 7.32 -1.30 -1.88
C LEU A 275 5.99 -1.98 -2.27
N SER A 276 6.05 -3.28 -2.62
CA SER A 276 4.89 -4.13 -2.93
C SER A 276 4.47 -5.02 -1.76
N ALA A 277 5.44 -5.49 -0.97
CA ALA A 277 5.25 -6.26 0.25
C ALA A 277 6.28 -5.84 1.29
N LEU A 278 5.92 -5.90 2.57
CA LEU A 278 6.77 -5.46 3.68
C LEU A 278 6.99 -6.58 4.68
N ASN A 279 8.25 -6.83 5.03
CA ASN A 279 8.59 -7.78 6.09
C ASN A 279 8.59 -7.05 7.44
N LEU A 280 7.47 -7.14 8.16
CA LEU A 280 7.26 -6.42 9.41
C LEU A 280 7.06 -7.37 10.59
N ARG A 281 7.54 -6.96 11.77
CA ARG A 281 7.21 -7.59 13.04
C ARG A 281 6.13 -6.75 13.72
N LYS A 282 4.90 -7.27 13.77
CA LYS A 282 3.82 -6.65 14.54
C LYS A 282 4.10 -6.74 16.04
N ALA A 283 3.63 -5.76 16.82
CA ALA A 283 3.99 -5.60 18.23
C ALA A 283 3.71 -6.85 19.09
N TYR A 284 2.64 -7.58 18.76
CA TYR A 284 2.20 -8.77 19.48
C TYR A 284 2.73 -10.10 18.88
N ARG A 285 3.54 -10.03 17.81
CA ARG A 285 4.12 -11.22 17.16
C ARG A 285 5.60 -11.35 17.48
N ARG A 286 6.02 -12.58 17.78
CA ARG A 286 7.43 -12.92 18.02
C ARG A 286 8.29 -12.90 16.75
N HIS A 287 7.68 -13.15 15.59
CA HIS A 287 8.36 -13.28 14.31
C HIS A 287 7.91 -12.19 13.33
N SER A 288 8.82 -11.77 12.46
CA SER A 288 8.47 -10.96 11.30
C SER A 288 7.73 -11.81 10.26
N GLN A 289 6.82 -11.17 9.54
CA GLN A 289 6.07 -11.78 8.46
C GLN A 289 6.02 -10.82 7.27
N ALA A 290 6.05 -11.39 6.06
CA ALA A 290 5.72 -10.67 4.85
C ALA A 290 4.22 -10.30 4.87
N LEU A 291 3.93 -9.02 5.03
CA LEU A 291 2.59 -8.46 4.95
C LEU A 291 2.41 -7.78 3.58
N PRO A 292 1.27 -8.02 2.92
CA PRO A 292 0.97 -7.33 1.67
C PRO A 292 0.74 -5.85 1.94
N ARG A 293 1.16 -5.00 1.01
CA ARG A 293 0.79 -3.59 1.02
C ARG A 293 -0.69 -3.42 0.69
N ILE A 294 -1.37 -2.58 1.45
CA ILE A 294 -2.79 -2.21 1.24
C ILE A 294 -2.90 -0.74 0.86
N ALA A 295 -2.06 0.12 1.45
CA ALA A 295 -2.24 1.55 1.33
C ALA A 295 -1.74 2.11 -0.01
N SER A 296 -2.54 3.01 -0.57
CA SER A 296 -2.15 3.89 -1.67
C SER A 296 -1.75 5.26 -1.13
N PHE A 297 -0.94 6.00 -1.89
CA PHE A 297 -0.60 7.38 -1.55
C PHE A 297 -1.47 8.35 -2.35
N ILE A 298 -1.88 9.43 -1.70
CA ILE A 298 -2.46 10.63 -2.30
C ILE A 298 -1.80 11.84 -1.62
N GLY A 299 -1.89 13.03 -2.19
CA GLY A 299 -1.32 14.23 -1.57
C GLY A 299 -2.06 15.49 -1.95
N THR A 300 -1.85 16.51 -1.13
CA THR A 300 -2.38 17.85 -1.31
C THR A 300 -1.23 18.84 -1.21
N SER A 301 -1.27 19.90 -2.01
CA SER A 301 -0.31 20.99 -1.92
C SER A 301 -0.99 22.33 -2.16
N ASN A 302 -0.47 23.35 -1.49
CA ASN A 302 -0.89 24.75 -1.69
C ASN A 302 0.11 25.51 -2.57
N SER A 303 1.04 24.81 -3.23
CA SER A 303 2.06 25.39 -4.08
C SER A 303 2.25 24.57 -5.34
N ARG A 304 2.39 25.25 -6.48
CA ARG A 304 2.76 24.62 -7.75
C ARG A 304 4.22 24.15 -7.78
N GLU A 305 5.07 24.69 -6.91
CA GLU A 305 6.50 24.39 -6.86
C GLU A 305 6.80 23.20 -5.93
N LEU A 306 6.34 22.01 -6.31
CA LEU A 306 6.41 20.83 -5.44
C LEU A 306 7.45 19.79 -5.85
N LEU A 307 7.75 19.66 -7.15
CA LEU A 307 8.61 18.60 -7.67
C LEU A 307 10.02 19.11 -8.01
N SER A 308 11.05 18.39 -7.57
CA SER A 308 12.46 18.76 -7.80
C SER A 308 13.24 17.80 -8.71
N ASP A 309 12.71 16.60 -8.99
CA ASP A 309 13.40 15.57 -9.76
C ASP A 309 12.53 15.07 -10.93
N PRO A 310 12.88 15.42 -12.18
CA PRO A 310 12.17 14.98 -13.38
C PRO A 310 12.16 13.47 -13.62
N SER A 311 13.12 12.71 -13.08
CA SER A 311 13.13 11.24 -13.21
C SER A 311 12.12 10.57 -12.27
N GLY A 312 11.93 11.20 -11.10
CA GLY A 312 11.01 10.76 -10.06
C GLY A 312 9.57 11.20 -10.29
N SER A 313 9.36 12.28 -11.03
CA SER A 313 8.06 12.96 -11.18
C SER A 313 6.98 12.11 -11.82
N ARG A 314 7.33 11.09 -12.63
CA ARG A 314 6.37 10.15 -13.23
C ARG A 314 5.50 9.39 -12.21
N ARG A 315 5.90 9.39 -10.94
CA ARG A 315 5.16 8.78 -9.81
C ARG A 315 4.06 9.68 -9.25
N PHE A 316 3.93 10.90 -9.74
CA PHE A 316 2.92 11.84 -9.25
C PHE A 316 1.96 12.20 -10.38
N ILE A 317 0.66 12.23 -10.07
CA ILE A 317 -0.38 12.68 -10.99
C ILE A 317 -0.79 14.06 -10.50
N CYS A 318 -0.07 15.11 -10.94
CA CYS A 318 -0.34 16.48 -10.48
C CYS A 318 -1.55 17.04 -11.22
N VAL A 319 -2.49 17.60 -10.47
CA VAL A 319 -3.67 18.26 -11.02
C VAL A 319 -3.86 19.60 -10.33
N LEU A 320 -4.12 20.64 -11.11
CA LEU A 320 -4.50 21.94 -10.57
C LEU A 320 -6.00 21.91 -10.27
N VAL A 321 -6.35 22.22 -9.03
CA VAL A 321 -7.72 22.38 -8.55
C VAL A 321 -8.04 23.86 -8.62
N GLU A 322 -8.91 24.24 -9.55
CA GLU A 322 -9.24 25.64 -9.84
C GLU A 322 -10.54 26.09 -9.16
N HIS A 323 -11.38 25.15 -8.75
CA HIS A 323 -12.67 25.39 -8.12
C HIS A 323 -12.88 24.49 -6.90
N PRO A 324 -13.77 24.85 -5.96
CA PRO A 324 -14.10 24.00 -4.83
C PRO A 324 -14.62 22.63 -5.26
N ILE A 325 -14.06 21.56 -4.69
CA ILE A 325 -14.44 20.18 -5.03
C ILE A 325 -15.71 19.79 -4.25
N ASP A 326 -16.77 19.44 -4.98
CA ASP A 326 -17.99 18.90 -4.37
C ASP A 326 -17.78 17.44 -3.91
N CYS A 327 -17.76 17.23 -2.60
CA CYS A 327 -17.59 15.92 -1.97
C CYS A 327 -18.92 15.28 -1.53
N THR A 328 -20.06 15.86 -1.89
CA THR A 328 -21.38 15.35 -1.50
C THR A 328 -21.89 14.27 -2.46
N GLY A 329 -22.80 13.42 -1.97
CA GLY A 329 -23.50 12.44 -2.82
C GLY A 329 -22.61 11.41 -3.53
N ILE A 330 -21.42 11.09 -2.98
CA ILE A 330 -20.54 10.07 -3.55
C ILE A 330 -21.16 8.69 -3.31
N ASP A 331 -21.53 8.00 -4.39
CA ASP A 331 -22.03 6.63 -4.34
C ASP A 331 -20.86 5.64 -4.34
N HIS A 332 -20.22 5.48 -3.16
CA HIS A 332 -19.06 4.60 -3.01
C HIS A 332 -19.38 3.17 -3.43
N ALA A 333 -20.58 2.67 -3.11
CA ALA A 333 -20.96 1.29 -3.42
C ALA A 333 -20.92 1.03 -4.93
N GLN A 334 -21.48 1.92 -5.75
CA GLN A 334 -21.43 1.76 -7.20
C GLN A 334 -20.06 2.08 -7.80
N ILE A 335 -19.31 3.05 -7.25
CA ILE A 335 -17.94 3.36 -7.71
C ILE A 335 -17.02 2.14 -7.51
N TYR A 336 -17.02 1.55 -6.32
CA TYR A 336 -16.19 0.37 -6.06
C TYR A 336 -16.74 -0.88 -6.75
N ALA A 337 -18.05 -0.97 -7.02
CA ALA A 337 -18.61 -2.02 -7.87
C ALA A 337 -18.13 -1.91 -9.33
N GLN A 338 -18.09 -0.70 -9.89
CA GLN A 338 -17.51 -0.41 -11.21
C GLN A 338 -16.05 -0.88 -11.27
N LEU A 339 -15.22 -0.43 -10.32
CA LEU A 339 -13.81 -0.81 -10.24
C LEU A 339 -13.63 -2.33 -10.12
N LYS A 340 -14.44 -2.99 -9.30
CA LYS A 340 -14.42 -4.45 -9.16
C LYS A 340 -14.76 -5.15 -10.48
N ALA A 341 -15.81 -4.72 -11.17
CA ALA A 341 -16.24 -5.31 -12.44
C ALA A 341 -15.20 -5.10 -13.57
N GLU A 342 -14.51 -3.96 -13.58
CA GLU A 342 -13.38 -3.70 -14.49
C GLU A 342 -12.20 -4.63 -14.19
N LEU A 343 -11.82 -4.78 -12.93
CA LEU A 343 -10.73 -5.69 -12.53
C LEU A 343 -11.06 -7.15 -12.85
N GLU A 344 -12.29 -7.60 -12.64
CA GLU A 344 -12.75 -8.95 -12.97
C GLU A 344 -12.77 -9.21 -14.49
N ARG A 345 -12.94 -8.16 -15.31
CA ARG A 345 -12.78 -8.22 -16.78
C ARG A 345 -11.30 -8.24 -17.22
N GLY A 346 -10.36 -8.11 -16.30
CA GLY A 346 -8.93 -8.10 -16.60
C GLY A 346 -8.40 -6.74 -17.04
N GLU A 347 -9.10 -5.64 -16.71
CA GLU A 347 -8.60 -4.29 -16.97
C GLU A 347 -7.27 -4.06 -16.25
N ARG A 348 -6.33 -3.41 -16.95
CA ARG A 348 -5.01 -3.09 -16.41
C ARG A 348 -5.15 -2.12 -15.24
N TYR A 349 -4.40 -2.29 -14.15
CA TYR A 349 -4.45 -1.37 -13.00
C TYR A 349 -3.10 -0.71 -12.68
N TRP A 350 -2.08 -0.94 -13.51
CA TRP A 350 -0.78 -0.28 -13.44
C TRP A 350 -0.57 0.66 -14.63
N PHE A 351 0.33 1.61 -14.46
CA PHE A 351 0.70 2.57 -15.50
C PHE A 351 1.72 1.93 -16.46
N SER A 352 1.50 2.15 -17.75
CA SER A 352 2.45 1.84 -18.81
C SER A 352 3.55 2.91 -18.89
N HIS A 353 4.65 2.56 -19.56
CA HIS A 353 5.75 3.51 -19.78
C HIS A 353 5.31 4.77 -20.54
N GLY A 354 4.37 4.63 -21.49
CA GLY A 354 3.81 5.77 -22.23
C GLY A 354 3.02 6.72 -21.33
N GLU A 355 2.15 6.17 -20.47
CA GLU A 355 1.37 6.95 -19.49
C GLU A 355 2.29 7.62 -18.46
N GLU A 356 3.30 6.91 -17.93
CA GLU A 356 4.31 7.48 -17.04
C GLU A 356 5.06 8.66 -17.70
N ASN A 357 5.39 8.55 -18.98
CA ASN A 357 6.06 9.64 -19.70
C ASN A 357 5.12 10.83 -19.96
N ALA A 358 3.84 10.57 -20.25
CA ALA A 358 2.83 11.63 -20.36
C ALA A 358 2.70 12.41 -19.04
N LEU A 359 2.63 11.70 -17.90
CA LEU A 359 2.65 12.32 -16.57
C LEU A 359 3.93 13.12 -16.33
N ARG A 360 5.10 12.58 -16.69
CA ARG A 360 6.39 13.28 -16.57
C ARG A 360 6.42 14.60 -17.34
N LEU A 361 5.85 14.63 -18.54
CA LEU A 361 5.76 15.82 -19.39
C LEU A 361 4.76 16.83 -18.80
N HIS A 362 3.57 16.37 -18.42
CA HIS A 362 2.56 17.21 -17.74
C HIS A 362 3.08 17.84 -16.46
N ASN A 363 3.83 17.08 -15.66
CA ASN A 363 4.40 17.53 -14.40
C ASN A 363 5.48 18.61 -14.55
N ALA A 364 5.93 18.94 -15.77
CA ALA A 364 6.87 20.03 -15.99
C ALA A 364 6.37 21.39 -15.47
N ALA A 365 5.05 21.60 -15.47
CA ALA A 365 4.41 22.80 -14.93
C ALA A 365 4.46 22.89 -13.39
N PHE A 366 4.80 21.79 -12.71
CA PHE A 366 4.83 21.69 -11.24
C PHE A 366 6.27 21.53 -10.69
N TYR A 367 7.28 21.73 -11.55
CA TYR A 367 8.67 21.72 -11.12
C TYR A 367 9.02 23.00 -10.39
N ARG A 368 9.76 22.84 -9.28
CA ARG A 368 10.42 23.94 -8.58
C ARG A 368 11.31 24.69 -9.55
N ILE A 369 11.10 26.01 -9.63
CA ILE A 369 11.94 26.85 -10.46
C ILE A 369 13.31 26.90 -9.79
N CYS A 370 14.31 26.36 -10.48
CA CYS A 370 15.69 26.50 -10.05
C CYS A 370 16.26 27.77 -10.68
N PRO A 371 16.71 28.78 -9.90
CA PRO A 371 17.32 29.99 -10.47
C PRO A 371 18.51 29.68 -11.39
N ALA A 372 19.24 28.59 -11.10
CA ALA A 372 20.32 28.10 -11.97
C ALA A 372 19.81 27.75 -13.37
N GLY A 373 18.61 27.19 -13.46
CA GLY A 373 17.97 26.80 -14.71
C GLY A 373 17.51 27.99 -15.52
N GLU A 374 17.00 29.04 -14.88
CA GLU A 374 16.65 30.29 -15.57
C GLU A 374 17.88 30.96 -16.17
N VAL A 375 18.92 31.12 -15.36
CA VAL A 375 20.22 31.66 -15.81
C VAL A 375 20.79 30.78 -16.92
N LEU A 376 20.77 29.46 -16.75
CA LEU A 376 21.22 28.52 -17.77
C LEU A 376 20.50 28.74 -19.11
N ARG A 377 19.17 28.84 -19.10
CA ARG A 377 18.34 29.01 -20.32
C ARG A 377 18.55 30.35 -21.03
N ARG A 378 19.11 31.37 -20.36
CA ARG A 378 19.46 32.65 -20.99
C ARG A 378 20.72 32.57 -21.85
N TYR A 379 21.66 31.69 -21.49
CA TYR A 379 22.98 31.63 -22.13
C TYR A 379 23.28 30.31 -22.83
N TYR A 380 22.56 29.24 -22.49
CA TYR A 380 22.80 27.90 -22.99
C TYR A 380 21.50 27.18 -23.34
N ARG A 381 21.55 26.41 -24.43
CA ARG A 381 20.55 25.40 -24.80
C ARG A 381 21.20 24.02 -24.95
N ALA A 382 20.39 22.97 -24.91
CA ALA A 382 20.85 21.64 -25.28
C ALA A 382 21.31 21.63 -26.75
N ALA A 383 22.44 20.98 -27.02
CA ALA A 383 22.93 20.82 -28.38
C ALA A 383 22.04 19.86 -29.17
N GLN A 384 21.74 20.20 -30.42
CA GLN A 384 20.96 19.35 -31.31
C GLN A 384 21.76 18.09 -31.72
N PRO A 385 21.08 17.00 -32.13
CA PRO A 385 21.74 15.84 -32.70
C PRO A 385 22.62 16.25 -33.90
N GLY A 386 23.91 15.89 -33.87
CA GLY A 386 24.86 16.25 -34.93
C GLY A 386 25.48 17.66 -34.85
N GLU A 387 25.01 18.53 -33.94
CA GLU A 387 25.56 19.88 -33.77
C GLU A 387 27.00 19.82 -33.22
N LYS A 388 27.94 20.48 -33.91
CA LYS A 388 29.34 20.57 -33.48
C LYS A 388 29.50 21.57 -32.34
N VAL A 389 29.31 21.10 -31.11
CA VAL A 389 29.53 21.89 -29.89
C VAL A 389 30.77 21.39 -29.14
N ARG A 390 31.52 22.32 -28.51
CA ARG A 390 32.56 21.96 -27.54
C ARG A 390 31.88 21.49 -26.26
N PRO A 391 32.09 20.23 -25.80
CA PRO A 391 31.56 19.79 -24.52
C PRO A 391 32.19 20.61 -23.38
N LEU A 392 31.37 21.12 -22.47
CA LEU A 392 31.81 21.90 -21.31
C LEU A 392 31.60 21.11 -20.03
N SER A 393 32.57 21.15 -19.12
CA SER A 393 32.43 20.55 -17.79
C SER A 393 31.49 21.37 -16.90
N LEU A 394 30.91 20.72 -15.89
CA LEU A 394 30.01 21.39 -14.94
C LEU A 394 30.67 22.61 -14.25
N PRO A 395 31.93 22.55 -13.78
CA PRO A 395 32.59 23.72 -13.19
C PRO A 395 32.83 24.85 -14.19
N GLU A 396 33.13 24.56 -15.46
CA GLU A 396 33.30 25.58 -16.50
C GLU A 396 31.99 26.34 -16.74
N ILE A 397 30.88 25.61 -16.89
CA ILE A 397 29.54 26.21 -17.05
C ILE A 397 29.20 27.03 -15.80
N PHE A 398 29.42 26.49 -14.60
CA PHE A 398 29.13 27.18 -13.34
C PHE A 398 29.92 28.49 -13.19
N ALA A 399 31.23 28.45 -13.46
CA ALA A 399 32.10 29.62 -13.38
C ALA A 399 31.68 30.70 -14.38
N ARG A 400 31.31 30.30 -15.60
CA ARG A 400 30.83 31.24 -16.63
C ARG A 400 29.49 31.88 -16.24
N LEU A 401 28.50 31.08 -15.84
CA LEU A 401 27.21 31.61 -15.39
C LEU A 401 27.35 32.54 -14.19
N ARG A 402 28.23 32.20 -13.23
CA ARG A 402 28.49 33.06 -12.06
C ARG A 402 29.20 34.37 -12.40
N ARG A 403 29.98 34.42 -13.49
CA ARG A 403 30.56 35.68 -13.99
C ARG A 403 29.52 36.55 -14.68
N LEU A 404 28.60 35.95 -15.42
CA LEU A 404 27.56 36.67 -16.16
C LEU A 404 26.45 37.19 -15.21
N GLU A 405 26.02 36.37 -14.26
CA GLU A 405 24.91 36.66 -13.35
C GLU A 405 25.29 36.32 -11.89
N PRO A 406 26.22 37.06 -11.26
CA PRO A 406 26.74 36.74 -9.93
C PRO A 406 25.65 36.77 -8.85
N GLY A 407 24.66 37.65 -8.97
CA GLY A 407 23.52 37.75 -8.05
C GLY A 407 22.61 36.52 -8.11
N ALA A 408 22.13 36.15 -9.30
CA ALA A 408 21.25 35.00 -9.47
C ALA A 408 21.94 33.66 -9.19
N MET A 409 23.25 33.57 -9.42
CA MET A 409 24.06 32.38 -9.11
C MET A 409 24.55 32.32 -7.64
N ALA A 410 24.23 33.32 -6.81
CA ALA A 410 24.59 33.33 -5.40
C ALA A 410 23.87 32.19 -4.65
N GLY A 411 24.63 31.40 -3.88
CA GLY A 411 24.09 30.26 -3.13
C GLY A 411 23.75 29.01 -3.97
N ILE A 412 23.93 29.05 -5.30
CA ILE A 412 23.76 27.88 -6.16
C ILE A 412 24.96 26.95 -6.02
N THR A 413 24.69 25.66 -5.90
CA THR A 413 25.72 24.62 -5.81
C THR A 413 25.86 23.88 -7.14
N LEU A 414 27.03 23.26 -7.38
CA LEU A 414 27.26 22.43 -8.57
C LEU A 414 26.19 21.34 -8.76
N PRO A 415 25.74 20.59 -7.72
CA PRO A 415 24.65 19.63 -7.86
C PRO A 415 23.33 20.24 -8.36
N LYS A 416 22.95 21.44 -7.88
CA LYS A 416 21.74 22.13 -8.34
C LYS A 416 21.85 22.53 -9.81
N LEU A 417 23.02 23.03 -10.25
CA LEU A 417 23.24 23.33 -11.67
C LEU A 417 23.23 22.05 -12.53
N ALA A 418 23.79 20.95 -12.04
CA ALA A 418 23.75 19.66 -12.73
C ALA A 418 22.32 19.16 -12.94
N GLN A 419 21.45 19.31 -11.93
CA GLN A 419 20.03 18.99 -12.04
C GLN A 419 19.34 19.89 -13.07
N ALA A 420 19.63 21.20 -13.06
CA ALA A 420 19.09 22.15 -14.03
C ALA A 420 19.48 21.80 -15.49
N LEU A 421 20.73 21.39 -15.74
CA LEU A 421 21.19 20.93 -17.05
C LEU A 421 20.41 19.69 -17.53
N VAL A 422 20.22 18.70 -16.65
CA VAL A 422 19.44 17.49 -16.97
C VAL A 422 17.97 17.85 -17.24
N ALA A 423 17.38 18.72 -16.43
CA ALA A 423 16.01 19.19 -16.62
C ALA A 423 15.84 19.98 -17.94
N ALA A 424 16.88 20.67 -18.39
CA ALA A 424 16.92 21.35 -19.70
C ALA A 424 17.18 20.40 -20.88
N GLY A 425 17.23 19.08 -20.65
CA GLY A 425 17.45 18.08 -21.71
C GLY A 425 18.89 18.00 -22.20
N VAL A 426 19.85 18.57 -21.48
CA VAL A 426 21.27 18.57 -21.86
C VAL A 426 21.87 17.19 -21.67
N GLN A 427 22.48 16.64 -22.72
CA GLN A 427 23.14 15.34 -22.69
C GLN A 427 24.52 15.40 -22.02
N LYS A 428 24.79 14.43 -21.14
CA LYS A 428 26.12 14.14 -20.61
C LYS A 428 26.86 13.21 -21.56
N VAL A 429 28.15 13.48 -21.78
CA VAL A 429 29.06 12.59 -22.50
C VAL A 429 30.00 11.97 -21.48
N HIS A 430 30.08 10.65 -21.45
CA HIS A 430 31.03 9.97 -20.57
C HIS A 430 32.41 9.93 -21.23
N THR A 431 33.42 10.48 -20.55
CA THR A 431 34.81 10.48 -21.02
C THR A 431 35.74 9.99 -19.92
N HIS A 432 36.95 9.54 -20.28
CA HIS A 432 37.96 9.10 -19.31
C HIS A 432 38.36 10.21 -18.31
N TYR A 433 38.16 11.49 -18.66
CA TYR A 433 38.53 12.65 -17.84
C TYR A 433 37.34 13.28 -17.10
N GLY A 434 36.14 12.70 -17.23
CA GLY A 434 34.94 13.18 -16.55
C GLY A 434 33.68 13.15 -17.41
N ASN A 435 32.65 13.86 -16.94
CA ASN A 435 31.32 13.89 -17.55
C ASN A 435 30.97 15.30 -18.06
N PRO A 436 31.53 15.75 -19.20
CA PRO A 436 31.14 17.02 -19.80
C PRO A 436 29.72 16.98 -20.38
N TYR A 437 29.14 18.17 -20.56
CA TYR A 437 27.80 18.40 -21.07
C TYR A 437 27.86 19.01 -22.47
N ARG A 438 26.98 18.56 -23.37
CA ARG A 438 26.83 19.14 -24.71
C ARG A 438 25.83 20.28 -24.69
N VAL A 439 26.33 21.49 -24.47
CA VAL A 439 25.56 22.74 -24.51
C VAL A 439 25.99 23.59 -25.71
N ALA A 440 25.04 24.31 -26.31
CA ALA A 440 25.29 25.37 -27.28
C ALA A 440 25.01 26.73 -26.62
N GLU A 441 25.83 27.73 -26.90
CA GLU A 441 25.57 29.11 -26.48
C GLU A 441 24.41 29.69 -27.31
N ILE A 442 23.60 30.53 -26.67
CA ILE A 442 22.44 31.22 -27.29
C ILE A 442 22.88 32.56 -27.86
#